data_AF-A0A8S1AF92-F1
#
_entry.id   AF-A0A8S1AF92-F1
#
_cell.length_a   1.000
_cell.length_b   1.000
_cell.length_c   1.000
_cell.angle_alpha   90.00
_cell.angle_beta   90.00
_cell.angle_gamma   90.00
#
_symmetry.space_group_name_H-M   'P 1'
#
loop_
_entity.id
_entity.type
_entity.pdbx_description
1 polymer ?
#
loop_
_entity_poly.entity_id
_entity_poly.type
_entity_poly.pdbx_seq_one_letter_code
_entity_poly.pdbx_strand_id
1 'polypeptide(L)'
;MKCNGCLKNVVNANCIKCSSQTCDKNFCSMCINVCNMSVEKKKNWRCPDCCAGKKKVGDNSSTPVRPADDNVTLRKKCNENPDDTLHVEVRQLTEEVRLLTREIASLKGRLENATSGLTSCQARLDELASTTASNDSRLKTLEGRDKEVKLLENKVIELQQEFSKKEWS
;
A
#
# COMPACT_ATOMS: atom_id res chain seq x y z
N MET A 1 -0.55 -19.36 -21.80
CA MET A 1 -1.21 -18.63 -22.92
C MET A 1 -0.60 -17.24 -23.06
N LYS A 2 -0.65 -16.63 -24.25
CA LYS A 2 -0.16 -15.25 -24.48
C LYS A 2 -1.32 -14.26 -24.56
N CYS A 3 -1.11 -13.04 -24.09
CA CYS A 3 -2.06 -11.94 -24.23
C CYS A 3 -2.03 -11.40 -25.67
N ASN A 4 -3.18 -11.29 -26.32
CA ASN A 4 -3.30 -10.74 -27.67
C ASN A 4 -3.18 -9.20 -27.74
N GLY A 5 -3.11 -8.52 -26.59
CA GLY A 5 -2.83 -7.08 -26.52
C GLY A 5 -1.34 -6.78 -26.39
N CYS A 6 -0.67 -7.35 -25.38
CA CYS A 6 0.74 -7.06 -25.08
C CYS A 6 1.73 -8.19 -25.41
N LEU A 7 1.25 -9.31 -25.95
CA LEU A 7 2.03 -10.50 -26.35
C LEU A 7 2.82 -11.20 -25.22
N LYS A 8 2.67 -10.74 -23.97
CA LYS A 8 3.29 -11.36 -22.78
C LYS A 8 2.55 -12.63 -22.36
N ASN A 9 3.27 -13.55 -21.72
CA ASN A 9 2.68 -14.74 -21.11
C ASN A 9 1.77 -14.34 -19.94
N VAL A 10 0.59 -14.96 -19.86
CA VAL A 10 -0.40 -14.72 -18.82
C VAL A 10 -0.74 -16.02 -18.10
N VAL A 11 -0.95 -15.89 -16.78
CA VAL A 11 -1.45 -16.94 -15.90
C VAL A 11 -2.98 -16.88 -15.87
N ASN A 12 -3.64 -18.04 -15.86
CA ASN A 12 -5.10 -18.17 -16.02
C ASN A 12 -5.93 -17.25 -15.10
N ALA A 13 -5.47 -16.98 -13.88
CA ALA A 13 -6.18 -16.14 -12.91
C ALA A 13 -6.34 -14.66 -13.33
N ASN A 14 -5.45 -14.14 -14.19
CA ASN A 14 -5.41 -12.72 -14.57
C ASN A 14 -5.68 -12.49 -16.06
N CYS A 15 -6.44 -13.39 -16.68
CA CYS A 15 -6.79 -13.29 -18.09
C CYS A 15 -8.30 -13.42 -18.31
N ILE A 16 -8.78 -12.82 -19.39
CA ILE A 16 -10.14 -13.02 -19.90
C ILE A 16 -10.05 -13.57 -21.32
N LYS A 17 -11.00 -14.43 -21.66
CA LYS A 17 -11.17 -14.97 -23.01
C LYS A 17 -12.31 -14.23 -23.70
N CYS A 18 -12.16 -13.96 -24.99
CA CYS A 18 -13.25 -13.40 -25.79
C CYS A 18 -14.45 -14.36 -25.81
N SER A 19 -15.66 -13.86 -25.55
CA SER A 19 -16.90 -14.64 -25.59
C SER A 19 -17.44 -14.92 -27.00
N SER A 20 -16.78 -14.43 -28.06
CA SER A 20 -17.20 -14.71 -29.44
C SER A 20 -16.87 -16.16 -29.80
N GLN A 21 -17.85 -16.90 -30.33
CA GLN A 21 -17.70 -18.31 -30.72
C GLN A 21 -16.58 -18.55 -31.75
N THR A 22 -16.24 -17.52 -32.53
CA THR A 22 -15.19 -17.56 -33.57
C THR A 22 -13.85 -16.99 -33.11
N CYS A 23 -13.69 -16.63 -31.82
CA CYS A 23 -12.50 -15.97 -31.31
C CYS A 23 -11.95 -16.67 -30.07
N ASP A 24 -10.72 -17.17 -30.18
CA ASP A 24 -10.03 -17.85 -29.08
C ASP A 24 -8.96 -16.95 -28.41
N LYS A 25 -9.03 -15.63 -28.66
CA LYS A 25 -8.04 -14.67 -28.17
C LYS A 25 -8.18 -14.43 -26.66
N ASN A 26 -7.03 -14.31 -26.00
CA ASN A 26 -6.94 -14.09 -24.55
C ASN A 26 -6.24 -12.77 -24.24
N PHE A 27 -6.65 -12.11 -23.17
CA PHE A 27 -6.15 -10.78 -22.81
C PHE A 27 -5.87 -10.70 -21.32
N CYS A 28 -4.75 -10.06 -20.94
CA CYS A 28 -4.44 -9.82 -19.54
C CYS A 28 -5.32 -8.71 -18.99
N SER A 29 -5.61 -8.76 -17.68
CA SER A 29 -6.45 -7.77 -16.99
C SER A 29 -5.98 -6.32 -17.20
N MET A 30 -4.66 -6.12 -17.34
CA MET A 30 -4.03 -4.82 -17.59
C MET A 30 -4.33 -4.25 -18.98
N CYS A 31 -4.38 -5.08 -20.04
CA CYS A 31 -4.59 -4.60 -21.42
C CYS A 31 -6.01 -4.11 -21.71
N ILE A 32 -6.96 -4.48 -20.88
CA ILE A 32 -8.40 -4.32 -21.13
C ILE A 32 -9.17 -3.87 -19.88
N ASN A 33 -8.44 -3.42 -18.86
CA ASN A 33 -8.96 -2.88 -17.60
C ASN A 33 -10.08 -3.74 -16.96
N VAL A 34 -9.90 -5.06 -16.96
CA VAL A 34 -10.93 -6.02 -16.49
C VAL A 34 -11.11 -6.00 -14.97
N CYS A 35 -10.14 -5.45 -14.23
CA CYS A 35 -10.20 -5.38 -12.77
C CYS A 35 -11.45 -4.64 -12.27
N ASN A 36 -11.97 -3.68 -13.04
CA ASN A 36 -13.13 -2.87 -12.66
C ASN A 36 -14.47 -3.35 -13.25
N MET A 37 -14.51 -4.53 -13.87
CA MET A 37 -15.74 -5.07 -14.48
C MET A 37 -16.47 -6.03 -13.54
N SER A 38 -17.81 -6.02 -13.57
CA SER A 38 -18.62 -7.02 -12.85
C SER A 38 -18.44 -8.43 -13.44
N VAL A 39 -18.75 -9.46 -12.66
CA VAL A 39 -18.58 -10.87 -13.07
C VAL A 39 -19.43 -11.20 -14.32
N GLU A 40 -20.64 -10.63 -14.41
CA GLU A 40 -21.56 -10.81 -15.55
C GLU A 40 -20.99 -10.17 -16.82
N LYS A 41 -20.42 -8.96 -16.69
CA LYS A 41 -19.77 -8.27 -17.81
C LYS A 41 -18.52 -9.00 -18.28
N LYS A 42 -17.79 -9.67 -17.37
CA LYS A 42 -16.64 -10.51 -17.74
C LYS A 42 -17.06 -11.72 -18.58
N LYS A 43 -18.15 -12.42 -18.21
CA LYS A 43 -18.65 -13.59 -18.96
C LYS A 43 -19.05 -13.25 -20.41
N ASN A 44 -19.60 -12.06 -20.63
CA ASN A 44 -20.06 -11.60 -21.94
C ASN A 44 -19.07 -10.68 -22.67
N TRP A 45 -17.84 -10.57 -22.17
CA TRP A 45 -16.85 -9.65 -22.73
C TRP A 45 -16.42 -10.10 -24.14
N ARG A 46 -16.32 -9.15 -25.07
CA ARG A 46 -15.84 -9.38 -26.43
C ARG A 46 -14.63 -8.50 -26.71
N CYS A 47 -13.65 -9.04 -27.41
CA CYS A 47 -12.46 -8.29 -27.78
C CYS A 47 -12.79 -7.18 -28.81
N PRO A 48 -11.96 -6.13 -28.91
CA PRO A 48 -12.16 -5.03 -29.85
C PRO A 48 -12.38 -5.49 -31.29
N ASP A 49 -11.63 -6.49 -31.76
CA ASP A 49 -11.75 -7.03 -33.12
C ASP A 49 -13.13 -7.67 -33.37
N CYS A 50 -13.64 -8.45 -32.41
CA CYS A 50 -14.96 -9.07 -32.54
C CYS A 50 -16.09 -8.05 -32.40
N CYS A 51 -15.89 -7.00 -31.63
CA CYS A 51 -16.82 -5.88 -31.55
C CYS A 51 -16.85 -5.09 -32.87
N ALA A 52 -15.69 -4.88 -33.49
CA ALA A 52 -15.57 -4.21 -34.78
C ALA A 52 -16.20 -5.03 -35.91
N GLY A 53 -15.93 -6.34 -35.98
CA GLY A 53 -16.46 -7.22 -37.02
C GLY A 53 -17.98 -7.47 -36.96
N LYS A 54 -18.62 -7.20 -35.82
CA LYS A 54 -20.10 -7.28 -35.68
C LYS A 54 -20.82 -6.00 -36.09
N LYS A 55 -20.12 -4.88 -36.26
CA LYS A 55 -20.72 -3.75 -36.96
C LYS A 55 -20.88 -4.21 -38.40
N LYS A 56 -22.09 -4.68 -38.74
CA LYS A 56 -22.51 -4.83 -40.14
C LYS A 56 -22.04 -3.55 -40.81
N VAL A 57 -21.17 -3.67 -41.82
CA VAL A 57 -20.92 -2.60 -42.78
C VAL A 57 -22.32 -2.17 -43.19
N GLY A 58 -22.77 -1.04 -42.66
CA GLY A 58 -24.05 -0.49 -43.03
C GLY A 58 -23.95 -0.32 -44.52
N ASP A 59 -24.86 -0.96 -45.24
CA ASP A 59 -24.99 -0.68 -46.64
C ASP A 59 -25.39 0.80 -46.73
N ASN A 60 -24.41 1.65 -47.04
CA ASN A 60 -24.62 3.08 -47.20
C ASN A 60 -25.51 3.37 -48.42
N SER A 61 -25.99 2.34 -49.15
CA SER A 61 -26.94 2.44 -50.26
C SER A 61 -28.24 3.16 -49.92
N SER A 62 -28.62 3.23 -48.65
CA SER A 62 -29.79 3.98 -48.18
C SER A 62 -29.45 5.38 -47.63
N THR A 63 -28.19 5.81 -47.72
CA THR A 63 -27.84 7.21 -47.47
C THR A 63 -28.25 7.98 -48.73
N PRO A 64 -29.27 8.86 -48.68
CA PRO A 64 -29.69 9.58 -49.87
C PRO A 64 -28.52 10.44 -50.37
N VAL A 65 -28.00 10.13 -51.55
CA VAL A 65 -27.05 11.00 -52.24
C VAL A 65 -27.84 12.22 -52.65
N ARG A 66 -27.74 13.32 -51.89
CA ARG A 66 -28.37 14.58 -52.27
C ARG A 66 -27.72 15.08 -53.57
N PRO A 67 -28.51 15.63 -54.51
CA PRO A 67 -27.95 16.33 -55.65
C PRO A 67 -27.10 17.50 -55.13
N ALA A 68 -26.00 17.75 -55.84
CA ALA A 68 -25.02 18.78 -55.52
C ALA A 68 -25.63 20.17 -55.72
N ASP A 69 -26.41 20.63 -54.74
CA ASP A 69 -26.70 22.04 -54.53
C ASP A 69 -26.01 22.49 -53.24
N ASP A 70 -25.36 23.65 -53.36
CA ASP A 70 -24.40 24.33 -52.48
C ASP A 70 -24.86 24.61 -51.04
N ASN A 71 -25.36 23.61 -50.34
CA ASN A 71 -25.51 23.62 -48.89
C ASN A 71 -24.97 22.30 -48.35
N VAL A 72 -23.63 22.20 -48.39
CA VAL A 72 -22.84 21.32 -47.53
C VAL A 72 -23.53 21.30 -46.19
N THR A 73 -23.95 20.12 -45.73
CA THR A 73 -24.39 19.93 -44.36
C THR A 73 -23.30 20.56 -43.50
N LEU A 74 -23.59 21.72 -42.92
CA LEU A 74 -22.93 22.16 -41.71
C LEU A 74 -23.30 21.08 -40.71
N ARG A 75 -22.54 19.98 -40.73
CA ARG A 75 -22.24 19.20 -39.54
C ARG A 75 -21.99 20.29 -38.53
N LYS A 76 -22.82 20.38 -37.49
CA LYS A 76 -22.53 21.20 -36.33
C LYS A 76 -21.11 20.77 -35.96
N LYS A 77 -20.11 21.56 -36.39
CA LYS A 77 -18.77 21.49 -35.84
C LYS A 77 -19.09 21.64 -34.36
N CYS A 78 -18.80 20.61 -33.56
CA CYS A 78 -18.51 20.90 -32.18
C CYS A 78 -17.46 22.00 -32.27
N ASN A 79 -17.90 23.23 -32.02
CA ASN A 79 -17.08 24.42 -32.06
C ASN A 79 -16.33 24.49 -30.72
N GLU A 80 -15.80 23.33 -30.32
CA GLU A 80 -14.84 23.18 -29.25
C GLU A 80 -13.56 22.92 -30.04
N ASN A 81 -12.67 23.91 -30.10
CA ASN A 81 -11.35 23.68 -30.65
C ASN A 81 -10.77 22.49 -29.87
N PRO A 82 -10.34 21.40 -30.53
CA PRO A 82 -9.72 20.27 -29.84
C PRO A 82 -8.53 20.72 -28.96
N ASP A 83 -7.91 21.83 -29.35
CA ASP A 83 -6.85 22.52 -28.63
C ASP A 83 -7.32 23.10 -27.28
N ASP A 84 -8.54 23.66 -27.21
CA ASP A 84 -9.13 24.20 -25.98
C ASP A 84 -9.47 23.09 -24.98
N THR A 85 -10.06 21.98 -25.45
CA THR A 85 -10.38 20.82 -24.59
C THR A 85 -9.10 20.18 -24.04
N LEU A 86 -8.10 19.97 -24.88
CA LEU A 86 -6.81 19.42 -24.47
C LEU A 86 -6.10 20.35 -23.47
N HIS A 87 -6.14 21.67 -23.70
CA HIS A 87 -5.54 22.64 -22.80
C HIS A 87 -6.23 22.65 -21.42
N VAL A 88 -7.56 22.48 -21.38
CA VAL A 88 -8.31 22.32 -20.12
C VAL A 88 -7.92 21.04 -19.38
N GLU A 89 -7.84 19.91 -20.07
CA GLU A 89 -7.43 18.63 -19.48
C GLU A 89 -6.00 18.69 -18.93
N VAL A 90 -5.06 19.25 -19.71
CA VAL A 90 -3.66 19.43 -19.29
C VAL A 90 -3.58 20.33 -18.05
N ARG A 91 -4.39 21.40 -17.99
CA ARG A 91 -4.45 22.29 -16.82
C ARG A 91 -4.99 21.57 -15.58
N GLN A 92 -6.03 20.74 -15.73
CA GLN A 92 -6.59 19.94 -14.63
C GLN A 92 -5.57 18.94 -14.10
N LEU A 93 -4.95 18.15 -15.00
CA LEU A 93 -3.88 17.21 -14.63
C LEU A 93 -2.70 17.92 -13.95
N THR A 94 -2.35 19.12 -14.42
CA THR A 94 -1.28 19.92 -13.78
C THR A 94 -1.63 20.29 -12.34
N GLU A 95 -2.89 20.63 -12.05
CA GLU A 95 -3.29 20.97 -10.68
C GLU A 95 -3.38 19.72 -9.79
N GLU A 96 -3.86 18.59 -10.31
CA GLU A 96 -3.83 17.32 -9.58
C GLU A 96 -2.41 16.89 -9.23
N VAL A 97 -1.47 17.01 -10.16
CA VAL A 97 -0.05 16.73 -9.90
C VAL A 97 0.50 17.67 -8.82
N ARG A 98 0.10 18.95 -8.81
CA ARG A 98 0.50 19.89 -7.74
C ARG A 98 -0.09 19.49 -6.39
N LEU A 99 -1.36 19.11 -6.33
CA LEU A 99 -2.00 18.63 -5.11
C LEU A 99 -1.29 17.40 -4.56
N LEU A 100 -1.07 16.38 -5.40
CA LEU A 100 -0.34 15.17 -5.03
C LEU A 100 1.09 15.48 -4.57
N THR A 101 1.78 16.42 -5.22
CA THR A 101 3.13 16.85 -4.80
C THR A 101 3.12 17.44 -3.40
N ARG A 102 2.12 18.27 -3.07
CA ARG A 102 1.97 18.85 -1.71
C ARG A 102 1.66 17.76 -0.68
N GLU A 103 0.79 16.81 -1.01
CA GLU A 103 0.46 15.70 -0.12
C GLU A 103 1.66 14.80 0.14
N ILE A 104 2.44 14.48 -0.90
CA ILE A 104 3.69 13.69 -0.76
C ILE A 104 4.68 14.43 0.16
N ALA A 105 4.84 15.75 0.00
CA ALA A 105 5.71 16.54 0.88
C ALA A 105 5.23 16.51 2.34
N SER A 106 3.92 16.63 2.57
CA SER A 106 3.31 16.53 3.89
C SER A 106 3.51 15.15 4.52
N LEU A 107 3.27 14.07 3.76
CA LEU A 107 3.49 12.70 4.21
C LEU A 107 4.95 12.43 4.53
N LYS A 108 5.88 12.96 3.72
CA LYS A 108 7.31 12.87 3.98
C LYS A 108 7.69 13.53 5.31
N GLY A 109 7.21 14.74 5.57
CA GLY A 109 7.44 15.42 6.86
C GLY A 109 6.87 14.65 8.05
N ARG A 110 5.67 14.06 7.91
CA ARG A 110 5.09 13.19 8.95
C ARG A 110 5.92 11.93 9.19
N LEU A 111 6.48 11.34 8.14
CA LEU A 111 7.36 10.17 8.25
C LEU A 111 8.68 10.51 8.93
N GLU A 112 9.29 11.65 8.60
CA GLU A 112 10.50 12.14 9.27
C GLU A 112 10.26 12.37 10.76
N ASN A 113 9.15 13.01 11.12
CA ASN A 113 8.75 13.22 12.52
C ASN A 113 8.47 11.90 13.27
N ALA A 114 7.83 10.93 12.61
CA ALA A 114 7.61 9.62 13.21
C ALA A 114 8.94 8.87 13.43
N THR A 115 9.88 9.00 12.48
CA THR A 115 11.21 8.38 12.57
C THR A 115 12.03 9.00 13.69
N SER A 116 12.03 10.33 13.84
CA SER A 116 12.70 11.01 14.96
C SER A 116 12.05 10.65 16.31
N GLY A 117 10.73 10.55 16.37
CA GLY A 117 10.02 10.06 17.55
C GLY A 117 10.42 8.63 17.94
N LEU A 118 10.54 7.73 16.96
CA LEU A 118 10.95 6.34 17.18
C LEU A 118 12.39 6.24 17.71
N THR A 119 13.32 6.99 17.12
CA THR A 119 14.72 7.02 17.59
C THR A 119 14.85 7.57 19.01
N SER A 120 14.08 8.60 19.36
CA SER A 120 14.02 9.12 20.74
C SER A 120 13.44 8.09 21.72
N CYS A 121 12.39 7.37 21.31
CA CYS A 121 11.80 6.29 22.13
C CYS A 121 12.81 5.16 22.36
N GLN A 122 13.54 4.75 21.31
CA GLN A 122 14.58 3.72 21.41
C GLN A 122 15.66 4.12 22.41
N ALA A 123 16.18 5.35 22.34
CA ALA A 123 17.19 5.84 23.27
C ALA A 123 16.70 5.79 24.73
N ARG A 124 15.43 6.14 24.98
CA ARG A 124 14.81 6.04 26.31
C ARG A 124 14.68 4.60 26.79
N LEU A 125 14.36 3.66 25.90
CA LEU A 125 14.31 2.24 26.24
C LEU A 125 15.70 1.71 26.63
N ASP A 126 16.74 2.10 25.90
CA ASP A 126 18.12 1.69 26.21
C ASP A 126 18.58 2.25 27.57
N GLU A 127 18.23 3.50 27.89
CA GLU A 127 18.50 4.11 29.20
C GLU A 127 17.76 3.40 30.34
N LEU A 128 16.48 3.06 30.15
CA LEU A 128 15.70 2.30 31.13
C LEU A 128 16.24 0.88 31.33
N ALA A 129 16.70 0.23 30.26
CA ALA A 129 17.34 -1.08 30.33
C ALA A 129 18.64 -1.03 31.15
N SER A 130 19.49 -0.02 30.89
CA SER A 130 20.72 0.22 31.65
C SER A 130 20.44 0.49 33.14
N THR A 131 19.45 1.33 33.43
CA THR A 131 19.04 1.64 34.81
C THR A 131 18.52 0.39 35.53
N THR A 132 17.73 -0.43 34.85
CA THR A 132 17.24 -1.70 35.40
C THR A 132 18.38 -2.65 35.72
N ALA A 133 19.35 -2.81 34.82
CA ALA A 133 20.52 -3.66 35.04
C ALA A 133 21.41 -3.19 36.21
N SER A 134 21.58 -1.86 36.34
CA SER A 134 22.29 -1.25 37.47
C SER A 134 21.56 -1.52 38.80
N ASN A 135 20.24 -1.35 38.83
CA ASN A 135 19.44 -1.62 40.01
C ASN A 135 19.44 -3.10 40.40
N ASP A 136 19.38 -4.03 39.45
CA ASP A 136 19.50 -5.47 39.71
C ASP A 136 20.85 -5.82 40.36
N SER A 137 21.94 -5.24 39.86
CA SER A 137 23.28 -5.42 40.44
C SER A 137 23.38 -4.88 41.87
N ARG A 138 22.75 -3.72 42.13
CA ARG A 138 22.66 -3.14 43.47
C ARG A 138 21.83 -4.01 44.42
N LEU A 139 20.70 -4.55 43.96
CA LEU A 139 19.86 -5.45 44.75
C LEU A 139 20.63 -6.71 45.15
N LYS A 140 21.32 -7.37 44.22
CA LYS A 140 22.19 -8.53 44.52
C LYS A 140 23.24 -8.23 45.59
N THR A 141 23.84 -7.04 45.53
CA THR A 141 24.80 -6.60 46.55
C THR A 141 24.15 -6.44 47.92
N LEU A 142 22.96 -5.84 47.98
CA LEU A 142 22.22 -5.67 49.23
C LEU A 142 21.74 -7.01 49.81
N GLU A 143 21.26 -7.93 48.97
CA GLU A 143 20.89 -9.29 49.38
C GLU A 143 22.09 -10.07 49.93
N GLY A 144 23.28 -9.87 49.35
CA GLY A 144 24.52 -10.44 49.88
C GLY A 144 24.84 -9.91 51.28
N ARG A 145 24.74 -8.60 51.48
CA ARG A 145 24.96 -7.95 52.78
C ARG A 145 23.94 -8.38 53.83
N ASP A 146 22.67 -8.54 53.46
CA ASP A 146 21.62 -9.01 54.38
C ASP A 146 21.92 -10.42 54.90
N LYS A 147 22.42 -11.31 54.04
CA LYS A 147 22.88 -12.66 54.46
C LYS A 147 24.04 -12.59 55.44
N GLU A 148 25.02 -11.72 55.19
CA GLU A 148 26.17 -11.52 56.07
C GLU A 148 25.74 -10.98 57.44
N VAL A 149 24.84 -10.01 57.49
CA VAL A 149 24.28 -9.47 58.73
C VAL A 149 23.62 -10.57 59.55
N LYS A 150 22.76 -11.41 58.93
CA LYS A 150 22.12 -12.55 59.62
C LYS A 150 23.14 -13.56 60.17
N LEU A 151 24.23 -13.82 59.45
CA LEU A 151 25.29 -14.70 59.93
C LEU A 151 26.00 -14.10 61.15
N LEU A 152 26.30 -12.81 61.12
CA LEU A 152 26.92 -12.10 62.23
C LEU A 152 25.99 -12.02 63.45
N GLU A 153 24.70 -11.76 63.26
CA GLU A 153 23.69 -11.78 64.32
C GLU A 153 23.64 -13.15 65.02
N ASN A 154 23.59 -14.24 64.26
CA ASN A 154 23.65 -15.59 64.82
C ASN A 154 24.94 -15.81 65.61
N LYS A 155 26.09 -15.34 65.10
CA LYS A 155 27.36 -15.51 65.79
C LYS A 155 27.43 -14.73 67.10
N VAL A 156 26.87 -13.53 67.12
CA VAL A 156 26.74 -12.72 68.35
C VAL A 156 25.89 -13.46 69.39
N ILE A 157 24.76 -14.04 68.99
CA ILE A 157 23.90 -14.82 69.89
C ILE A 157 24.66 -16.03 70.46
N GLU A 158 25.38 -16.78 69.62
CA GLU A 158 26.20 -17.91 70.08
C GLU A 158 27.24 -17.48 71.12
N LEU A 159 27.99 -16.41 70.83
CA LEU A 159 29.02 -15.90 71.73
C LEU A 159 28.44 -15.38 73.05
N GLN A 160 27.28 -14.74 73.02
CA GLN A 160 26.56 -14.31 74.22
C GLN A 160 26.17 -15.50 75.09
N GLN A 161 25.66 -16.59 74.48
CA GLN A 161 25.33 -17.81 75.22
C GLN A 161 26.56 -18.48 75.85
N GLU A 162 27.69 -18.50 75.15
CA GLU A 162 28.96 -19.01 75.68
C GLU A 162 29.48 -18.17 76.85
N PHE A 163 29.39 -16.84 76.75
CA PHE A 163 29.77 -15.92 77.83
C PHE A 163 28.91 -16.15 79.08
N SER A 164 27.58 -16.22 78.92
CA SER A 164 26.69 -16.51 80.03
C SER A 164 27.02 -17.86 80.68
N LYS A 165 27.27 -18.93 79.90
CA LYS A 165 27.64 -20.24 80.47
C LYS A 165 28.92 -20.20 81.31
N LYS A 166 29.93 -19.41 80.89
CA LYS A 166 31.19 -19.26 81.62
C LYS A 166 31.05 -18.44 82.92
N GLU A 167 30.10 -17.51 83.01
CA GLU A 167 29.87 -16.76 84.25
C GLU A 167 29.29 -17.64 85.38
N TRP A 168 28.66 -18.78 85.05
CA TRP A 168 28.03 -19.68 86.03
C TRP A 168 28.78 -21.02 86.23
N SER A 169 29.97 -21.20 85.64
CA SER A 169 30.85 -22.38 85.84
C SER A 169 32.08 -22.00 86.65
#